data_AF-A0A2E5YQE4-F1
#
_entry.id   AF-A0A2E5YQE4-F1
#
_cell.length_a   1.000
_cell.length_b   1.000
_cell.length_c   1.000
_cell.angle_alpha   90.00
_cell.angle_beta   90.00
_cell.angle_gamma   90.00
#
_symmetry.space_group_name_H-M   'P 1'
#
loop_
_entity.id
_entity.type
_entity.pdbx_description
1 polymer ?
#
loop_
_entity_poly.entity_id
_entity_poly.type
_entity_poly.pdbx_seq_one_letter_code
_entity_poly.pdbx_strand_id
1 'polypeptide(L)'
;MTEANVHKVASLLQQGLELYGTGDIARAFLLWNEALEIDPGNEEALDYMRDADRRSKPRGQSHEAGEASIVEAARRLLRAEGGEAAHELLTNAPAGGSLEAEAMTELLRAHLFRLYHADLRSLTQIPRLVGEVGDLQDRNLPPSAGFLLSMVDGVTALADLISVSGMDRFETLRSIYRMHEAGILEWDQ
;
A
#
# COMPACT_ATOMS: atom_id res chain seq x y z
N MET A 1 16.69 -34.04 33.57
CA MET A 1 16.27 -32.70 34.04
C MET A 1 16.37 -32.67 35.57
N THR A 2 16.96 -31.63 36.16
CA THR A 2 17.07 -31.49 37.63
C THR A 2 15.81 -30.84 38.21
N GLU A 3 15.53 -31.06 39.49
CA GLU A 3 14.34 -30.49 40.18
C GLU A 3 14.31 -28.95 40.14
N ALA A 4 15.49 -28.31 40.12
CA ALA A 4 15.67 -26.88 39.92
C ALA A 4 15.27 -26.42 38.50
N ASN A 5 15.57 -27.22 37.48
CA ASN A 5 15.22 -26.91 36.09
C ASN A 5 13.70 -27.02 35.87
N VAL A 6 13.03 -27.98 36.51
CA VAL A 6 11.56 -28.13 36.45
C VAL A 6 10.85 -26.89 37.02
N HIS A 7 11.29 -26.41 38.19
CA HIS A 7 10.75 -25.19 38.79
C HIS A 7 11.04 -23.94 37.94
N LYS A 8 12.22 -23.87 37.33
CA LYS A 8 12.60 -22.76 36.44
C LYS A 8 11.75 -22.74 35.17
N VAL A 9 11.53 -23.89 34.52
CA VAL A 9 10.63 -24.03 33.36
C VAL A 9 9.22 -23.59 33.72
N ALA A 10 8.64 -24.08 34.82
CA ALA A 10 7.31 -23.69 35.26
C ALA A 10 7.18 -22.18 35.52
N SER A 11 8.20 -21.57 36.13
CA SER A 11 8.23 -20.12 36.36
C SER A 11 8.28 -19.31 35.06
N LEU A 12 9.06 -19.77 34.07
CA LEU A 12 9.16 -19.13 32.75
C LEU A 12 7.84 -19.22 31.98
N LEU A 13 7.17 -20.38 32.02
CA LEU A 13 5.86 -20.58 31.41
C LEU A 13 4.82 -19.60 31.98
N GLN A 14 4.74 -19.51 33.31
CA GLN A 14 3.80 -18.64 34.01
C GLN A 14 4.04 -17.16 33.71
N GLN A 15 5.29 -16.70 33.76
CA GLN A 15 5.64 -15.31 33.44
C GLN A 15 5.33 -14.98 31.97
N GLY A 16 5.54 -15.92 31.05
CA GLY A 16 5.16 -15.76 29.65
C GLY A 16 3.65 -15.59 29.47
N LEU A 17 2.84 -16.35 30.21
CA LEU A 17 1.38 -16.20 30.19
C LEU A 17 0.90 -14.85 30.72
N GLU A 18 1.53 -14.32 31.77
CA GLU A 18 1.22 -12.99 32.31
C GLU A 18 1.51 -11.87 31.28
N LEU A 19 2.66 -11.96 30.60
CA LEU A 19 3.01 -11.01 29.53
C LEU A 19 2.08 -11.17 28.31
N TYR A 20 1.72 -12.40 27.97
CA TYR A 20 0.75 -12.67 26.91
C TYR A 20 -0.63 -12.10 27.22
N GLY A 21 -1.09 -12.22 28.48
CA GLY A 21 -2.35 -11.64 28.95
C GLY A 21 -2.38 -10.11 28.93
N THR A 22 -1.22 -9.47 29.09
CA THR A 22 -1.08 -8.00 29.01
C THR A 22 -0.81 -7.49 27.58
N GLY A 23 -0.67 -8.38 26.60
CA GLY A 23 -0.48 -8.05 25.18
C GLY A 23 0.99 -7.88 24.77
N ASP A 24 1.94 -8.08 25.68
CA ASP A 24 3.38 -8.06 25.37
C ASP A 24 3.85 -9.42 24.84
N ILE A 25 3.37 -9.75 23.63
CA ILE A 25 3.57 -11.06 23.01
C ILE A 25 5.06 -11.32 22.72
N ALA A 26 5.83 -10.28 22.38
CA ALA A 26 7.25 -10.41 22.08
C ALA A 26 8.06 -10.89 23.29
N ARG A 27 7.79 -10.34 24.48
CA ARG A 27 8.49 -10.76 25.70
C ARG A 27 8.00 -12.11 26.21
N ALA A 28 6.71 -12.43 26.04
CA ALA A 28 6.19 -13.77 26.32
C ALA A 28 6.94 -14.86 25.52
N PHE A 29 7.20 -14.59 24.23
CA PHE A 29 7.91 -15.51 23.35
C PHE A 29 9.35 -15.80 23.78
N LEU A 30 10.05 -14.78 24.28
CA LEU A 30 11.42 -14.93 24.79
C LEU A 30 11.46 -15.86 26.01
N LEU A 31 10.48 -15.77 26.91
CA LEU A 31 10.42 -16.60 28.11
C LEU A 31 10.10 -18.07 27.79
N TRP A 32 9.20 -18.32 26.84
CA TRP A 32 8.93 -19.69 26.39
C TRP A 32 10.09 -20.29 25.60
N ASN A 33 10.83 -19.49 24.85
CA ASN A 33 12.08 -19.94 24.22
C ASN A 33 13.13 -20.31 25.28
N GLU A 34 13.29 -19.52 26.34
CA GLU A 34 14.17 -19.86 27.48
C GLU A 34 13.73 -21.16 28.17
N ALA A 35 12.42 -21.44 28.24
CA ALA A 35 11.90 -22.70 28.76
C ALA A 35 12.26 -23.88 27.84
N LEU A 36 12.20 -23.71 26.52
CA LEU A 36 12.59 -24.71 25.53
C LEU A 36 14.09 -24.97 25.46
N GLU A 37 14.93 -23.99 25.77
CA GLU A 37 16.38 -24.21 25.91
C GLU A 37 16.69 -25.17 27.09
N ILE A 38 15.84 -25.18 28.12
CA ILE A 38 15.99 -26.05 29.30
C ILE A 38 15.29 -27.40 29.08
N ASP A 39 14.12 -27.39 28.43
CA ASP A 39 13.32 -28.56 28.08
C ASP A 39 12.78 -28.45 26.65
N PRO A 40 13.57 -28.88 25.63
CA PRO A 40 13.20 -28.75 24.22
C PRO A 40 11.91 -29.49 23.81
N GLY A 41 11.46 -30.43 24.64
CA GLY A 41 10.25 -31.23 24.41
C GLY A 41 9.02 -30.72 25.17
N ASN A 42 9.09 -29.56 25.81
CA ASN A 42 8.00 -29.05 26.63
C ASN A 42 6.78 -28.70 25.75
N GLU A 43 5.74 -29.54 25.80
CA GLU A 43 4.53 -29.37 24.99
C GLU A 43 3.81 -28.05 25.29
N GLU A 44 3.80 -27.60 26.55
CA GLU A 44 3.15 -26.33 26.94
C GLU A 44 3.85 -25.12 26.32
N ALA A 45 5.18 -25.05 26.39
CA ALA A 45 5.94 -23.97 25.76
C ALA A 45 5.74 -23.93 24.25
N LEU A 46 5.73 -25.10 23.59
CA LEU A 46 5.48 -25.22 22.14
C LEU A 46 4.06 -24.76 21.77
N ASP A 47 3.05 -25.18 22.55
CA ASP A 47 1.66 -24.78 22.32
C ASP A 47 1.45 -23.28 22.55
N TYR A 48 2.02 -22.70 23.61
CA TYR A 48 1.96 -21.26 23.87
C TYR A 48 2.64 -20.44 22.78
N MET A 49 3.81 -20.88 22.29
CA MET A 49 4.48 -20.22 21.18
C MET A 49 3.67 -20.32 19.88
N ARG A 50 3.02 -21.46 19.62
CA ARG A 50 2.14 -21.62 18.45
C ARG A 50 0.94 -20.67 18.51
N ASP A 51 0.28 -20.60 19.66
CA ASP A 51 -0.90 -19.76 19.85
C ASP A 51 -0.56 -18.26 19.89
N ALA A 52 0.63 -17.92 20.37
CA ALA A 52 1.16 -16.57 20.29
C ALA A 52 1.60 -16.17 18.89
N ASP A 53 2.24 -17.06 18.12
CA ASP A 53 2.60 -16.84 16.72
C ASP A 53 1.36 -16.59 15.84
N ARG A 54 0.28 -17.35 16.09
CA ARG A 54 -1.02 -17.14 15.44
C ARG A 54 -1.64 -15.76 15.71
N ARG A 55 -1.30 -15.14 16.85
CA ARG A 55 -1.87 -13.86 17.30
C ARG A 55 -0.94 -12.67 17.09
N SER A 56 0.37 -12.90 17.03
CA SER A 56 1.42 -11.90 16.78
C SER A 56 1.62 -11.62 15.30
N LYS A 57 1.30 -12.58 14.42
CA LYS A 57 1.24 -12.34 12.98
C LYS A 57 0.03 -11.46 12.67
N PRO A 58 0.19 -10.17 12.27
CA PRO A 58 -0.87 -9.53 11.52
C PRO A 58 -1.06 -10.37 10.25
N ARG A 59 -2.30 -10.73 9.92
CA ARG A 59 -2.72 -11.53 8.74
C ARG A 59 -1.84 -11.31 7.49
N GLY A 60 -0.72 -12.03 7.42
CA GLY A 60 0.35 -11.71 6.49
C GLY A 60 1.41 -12.80 6.55
N GLN A 61 0.96 -14.05 6.44
CA GLN A 61 1.69 -15.21 5.91
C GLN A 61 0.88 -16.48 6.16
N SER A 62 -0.08 -16.71 5.28
CA SER A 62 -0.51 -18.06 4.91
C SER A 62 -0.64 -18.05 3.40
N HIS A 63 0.51 -17.96 2.73
CA HIS A 63 0.63 -18.41 1.36
C HIS A 63 0.44 -19.93 1.39
N GLU A 64 -0.79 -20.36 1.18
CA GLU A 64 -1.12 -21.56 0.42
C GLU A 64 -2.66 -21.63 0.29
N ALA A 65 -3.11 -21.65 -0.96
CA ALA A 65 -4.48 -21.86 -1.42
C ALA A 65 -5.50 -20.69 -1.26
N GLY A 66 -5.71 -19.94 -2.35
CA GLY A 66 -7.08 -19.55 -2.73
C GLY A 66 -7.33 -18.14 -3.29
N GLU A 67 -6.48 -17.16 -3.01
CA GLU A 67 -6.68 -15.79 -3.51
C GLU A 67 -5.55 -15.42 -4.45
N ALA A 68 -5.88 -15.02 -5.67
CA ALA A 68 -4.89 -14.64 -6.68
C ALA A 68 -3.93 -13.61 -6.07
N SER A 69 -2.62 -13.89 -6.12
CA SER A 69 -1.60 -12.90 -5.78
C SER A 69 -1.99 -11.56 -6.37
N ILE A 70 -1.86 -10.46 -5.62
CA ILE A 70 -2.16 -9.12 -6.12
C ILE A 70 -1.49 -8.83 -7.46
N VAL A 71 -0.33 -9.45 -7.68
CA VAL A 71 0.39 -9.44 -8.95
C VAL A 71 -0.39 -10.15 -10.05
N GLU A 72 -0.93 -11.34 -9.80
CA GLU A 72 -1.75 -12.05 -10.78
C GLU A 72 -3.08 -11.34 -11.06
N ALA A 73 -3.69 -10.71 -10.05
CA ALA A 73 -4.85 -9.86 -10.25
C ALA A 73 -4.53 -8.65 -11.14
N ALA A 74 -3.41 -7.97 -10.90
CA ALA A 74 -2.94 -6.89 -11.77
C ALA A 74 -2.62 -7.40 -13.19
N ARG A 75 -1.97 -8.55 -13.35
CA ARG A 75 -1.72 -9.17 -14.67
C ARG A 75 -3.00 -9.45 -15.44
N ARG A 76 -4.07 -9.88 -14.75
CA ARG A 76 -5.39 -10.07 -15.38
C ARG A 76 -5.98 -8.75 -15.87
N LEU A 77 -5.89 -7.69 -15.08
CA LEU A 77 -6.34 -6.35 -15.48
C LEU A 77 -5.57 -5.84 -16.70
N LEU A 78 -4.26 -6.05 -16.75
CA LEU A 78 -3.43 -5.66 -17.90
C LEU A 78 -3.79 -6.39 -19.18
N ARG A 79 -4.14 -7.68 -19.10
CA ARG A 79 -4.65 -8.43 -20.27
C ARG A 79 -5.99 -7.89 -20.79
N ALA A 80 -6.76 -7.24 -19.93
CA ALA A 80 -8.02 -6.57 -20.28
C ALA A 80 -7.83 -5.06 -20.55
N GLU A 81 -6.61 -4.60 -20.83
CA GLU A 81 -6.24 -3.19 -21.09
C GLU A 81 -6.48 -2.24 -19.91
N GLY A 82 -6.74 -2.77 -18.71
CA GLY A 82 -7.01 -2.00 -17.48
C GLY A 82 -5.76 -1.51 -16.76
N GLY A 83 -4.90 -0.72 -17.43
CA GLY A 83 -3.65 -0.21 -16.87
C GLY A 83 -3.82 0.62 -15.59
N GLU A 84 -4.80 1.53 -15.57
CA GLU A 84 -5.13 2.36 -14.41
C GLU A 84 -5.62 1.55 -13.22
N ALA A 85 -6.53 0.60 -13.48
CA ALA A 85 -7.08 -0.27 -12.44
C ALA A 85 -5.98 -1.18 -11.86
N ALA A 86 -5.06 -1.66 -12.69
CA ALA A 86 -3.92 -2.45 -12.25
C ALA A 86 -2.97 -1.62 -11.37
N HIS A 87 -2.67 -0.37 -11.76
CA HIS A 87 -1.85 0.53 -10.95
C HIS A 87 -2.53 0.83 -9.60
N GLU A 88 -3.81 1.20 -9.61
CA GLU A 88 -4.57 1.48 -8.38
C GLU A 88 -4.62 0.27 -7.43
N LEU A 89 -4.83 -0.93 -7.97
CA LEU A 89 -4.80 -2.17 -7.19
C LEU A 89 -3.45 -2.36 -6.50
N LEU A 90 -2.33 -2.17 -7.22
CA LEU A 90 -1.00 -2.35 -6.67
C LEU A 90 -0.60 -1.25 -5.68
N THR A 91 -0.99 0.00 -5.91
CA THR A 91 -0.72 1.12 -5.00
C THR A 91 -1.49 0.98 -3.68
N ASN A 92 -2.71 0.46 -3.73
CA ASN A 92 -3.54 0.26 -2.54
C ASN A 92 -3.25 -1.07 -1.82
N ALA A 93 -2.24 -1.82 -2.27
CA ALA A 93 -1.79 -3.02 -1.61
C ALA A 93 -1.33 -2.73 -0.16
N PRO A 94 -1.54 -3.65 0.80
CA PRO A 94 -1.00 -3.50 2.13
C PRO A 94 0.53 -3.35 2.10
N ALA A 95 1.06 -2.49 2.97
CA ALA A 95 2.50 -2.21 3.06
C ALA A 95 3.32 -3.49 3.31
N GLY A 96 4.48 -3.61 2.65
CA GLY A 96 5.30 -4.82 2.66
C GLY A 96 5.02 -5.78 1.50
N GLY A 97 4.61 -5.25 0.35
CA GLY A 97 4.38 -6.01 -0.88
C GLY A 97 5.63 -6.75 -1.37
N SER A 98 5.43 -7.74 -2.24
CA SER A 98 6.54 -8.46 -2.87
C SER A 98 7.37 -7.55 -3.79
N LEU A 99 8.66 -7.80 -3.95
CA LEU A 99 9.53 -7.14 -4.94
C LEU A 99 8.93 -7.16 -6.36
N GLU A 100 8.19 -8.23 -6.70
CA GLU A 100 7.49 -8.33 -7.99
C GLU A 100 6.37 -7.29 -8.14
N ALA A 101 5.61 -7.04 -7.08
CA ALA A 101 4.56 -6.03 -7.06
C ALA A 101 5.15 -4.62 -7.17
N GLU A 102 6.23 -4.34 -6.44
CA GLU A 102 6.96 -3.07 -6.53
C GLU A 102 7.51 -2.83 -7.94
N ALA A 103 8.19 -3.83 -8.51
CA ALA A 103 8.71 -3.75 -9.87
C ALA A 103 7.60 -3.53 -10.90
N MET A 104 6.46 -4.20 -10.74
CA MET A 104 5.33 -4.03 -11.64
C MET A 104 4.68 -2.65 -11.51
N THR A 105 4.59 -2.09 -10.30
CA THR A 105 4.14 -0.71 -10.08
C THR A 105 5.01 0.28 -10.84
N GLU A 106 6.33 0.18 -10.71
CA GLU A 106 7.26 1.09 -11.41
C GLU A 106 7.18 0.95 -12.93
N LEU A 107 7.08 -0.28 -13.44
CA LEU A 107 6.89 -0.52 -14.88
C LEU A 107 5.56 0.06 -15.38
N LEU A 108 4.49 -0.07 -14.60
CA LEU A 108 3.19 0.50 -14.93
C LEU A 108 3.20 2.02 -14.91
N ARG A 109 3.83 2.63 -13.90
CA ARG A 109 4.03 4.09 -13.82
C ARG A 109 4.73 4.58 -15.08
N ALA A 110 5.82 3.94 -15.50
CA ALA A 110 6.53 4.31 -16.72
C ALA A 110 5.70 4.12 -18.01
N HIS A 111 4.85 3.09 -18.07
CA HIS A 111 3.96 2.87 -19.21
C HIS A 111 2.84 3.92 -19.28
N LEU A 112 2.10 4.08 -18.19
CA LEU A 112 1.01 5.06 -18.05
C LEU A 112 1.51 6.48 -18.27
N PHE A 113 2.69 6.83 -17.75
CA PHE A 113 3.33 8.12 -18.01
C PHE A 113 3.46 8.42 -19.51
N ARG A 114 3.91 7.43 -20.29
CA ARG A 114 4.04 7.59 -21.75
C ARG A 114 2.68 7.73 -22.43
N LEU A 115 1.66 7.01 -21.95
CA LEU A 115 0.30 7.13 -22.46
C LEU A 115 -0.26 8.53 -22.21
N TYR A 116 -0.20 9.03 -20.96
CA TYR A 116 -0.66 10.38 -20.64
C TYR A 116 0.09 11.42 -21.45
N HIS A 117 1.42 11.28 -21.57
CA HIS A 117 2.21 12.24 -22.36
C HIS A 117 1.87 12.21 -23.86
N ALA A 118 1.49 11.05 -24.41
CA ALA A 118 1.05 10.96 -25.80
C ALA A 118 -0.32 11.60 -26.02
N ASP A 119 -1.26 11.41 -25.08
CA ASP A 119 -2.62 11.92 -25.17
C ASP A 119 -2.69 13.43 -24.93
N LEU A 120 -1.99 13.92 -23.92
CA LEU A 120 -1.88 15.35 -23.62
C LEU A 120 -1.14 16.14 -24.71
N ARG A 121 -0.57 15.46 -25.71
CA ARG A 121 0.04 15.96 -26.97
C ARG A 121 1.23 16.93 -26.84
N SER A 122 1.30 17.76 -25.80
CA SER A 122 2.41 18.64 -25.48
C SER A 122 2.32 19.20 -24.06
N LEU A 123 3.43 19.26 -23.33
CA LEU A 123 3.53 19.94 -22.03
C LEU A 123 3.37 21.48 -22.14
N THR A 124 3.23 22.01 -23.35
CA THR A 124 2.97 23.44 -23.60
C THR A 124 1.48 23.79 -23.56
N GLN A 125 0.58 22.82 -23.45
CA GLN A 125 -0.85 23.11 -23.36
C GLN A 125 -1.18 23.82 -22.05
N ILE A 126 -2.16 24.72 -22.13
CA ILE A 126 -2.67 25.48 -20.99
C ILE A 126 -4.02 24.85 -20.61
N PRO A 127 -4.13 24.18 -19.46
CA PRO A 127 -5.42 23.68 -18.98
C PRO A 127 -6.33 24.83 -18.57
N ARG A 128 -7.62 24.70 -18.88
CA ARG A 128 -8.70 25.59 -18.43
C ARG A 128 -9.75 24.77 -17.71
N LEU A 129 -10.36 25.35 -16.68
CA LEU A 129 -11.47 24.72 -15.98
C LEU A 129 -12.76 24.82 -16.83
N VAL A 130 -13.44 23.69 -16.98
CA VAL A 130 -14.76 23.62 -17.62
C VAL A 130 -15.82 23.91 -16.54
N GLY A 131 -16.47 25.06 -16.64
CA GLY A 131 -17.53 25.47 -15.70
C GLY A 131 -17.00 26.10 -14.40
N GLU A 132 -17.87 26.23 -13.38
CA GLU A 132 -17.51 26.81 -12.09
C GLU A 132 -17.07 25.75 -11.07
N VAL A 133 -16.09 26.09 -10.23
CA VAL A 133 -15.54 25.20 -9.17
C VAL A 133 -16.62 24.68 -8.22
N GLY A 134 -17.75 25.39 -8.07
CA GLY A 134 -18.87 25.00 -7.24
C GLY A 134 -19.51 23.66 -7.63
N ASP A 135 -19.55 23.35 -8.93
CA ASP A 135 -20.13 22.11 -9.46
C ASP A 135 -19.22 20.88 -9.24
N LEU A 136 -17.99 21.11 -8.79
CA LEU A 136 -17.01 20.04 -8.53
C LEU A 136 -17.14 19.44 -7.14
N GLN A 137 -17.88 20.07 -6.21
CA GLN A 137 -18.05 19.56 -4.84
C GLN A 137 -18.77 18.20 -4.80
N ASP A 138 -19.60 17.92 -5.81
CA ASP A 138 -20.32 16.65 -5.95
C ASP A 138 -19.46 15.54 -6.61
N ARG A 139 -18.29 15.91 -7.15
CA ARG A 139 -17.35 14.97 -7.76
C ARG A 139 -16.32 14.65 -6.69
N ASN A 140 -16.36 13.45 -6.12
CA ASN A 140 -15.46 12.96 -5.07
C ASN A 140 -13.98 12.96 -5.52
N LEU A 141 -13.36 14.14 -5.54
CA LEU A 141 -12.02 14.37 -6.07
C LEU A 141 -10.98 14.10 -4.97
N PRO A 142 -9.86 13.43 -5.30
CA PRO A 142 -8.77 13.25 -4.36
C PRO A 142 -8.14 14.62 -3.99
N PRO A 143 -7.52 14.77 -2.81
CA PRO A 143 -6.91 16.03 -2.39
C PRO A 143 -5.90 16.61 -3.38
N SER A 144 -5.15 15.74 -4.07
CA SER A 144 -4.22 16.11 -5.14
C SER A 144 -4.90 16.85 -6.29
N ALA A 145 -6.10 16.42 -6.70
CA ALA A 145 -6.86 17.07 -7.76
C ALA A 145 -7.34 18.46 -7.35
N GLY A 146 -7.86 18.62 -6.13
CA GLY A 146 -8.28 19.93 -5.61
C GLY A 146 -7.14 20.95 -5.57
N PHE A 147 -5.96 20.52 -5.13
CA PHE A 147 -4.76 21.37 -5.14
C PHE A 147 -4.34 21.76 -6.56
N LEU A 148 -4.29 20.81 -7.50
CA LEU A 148 -3.95 21.10 -8.90
C LEU A 148 -4.95 22.06 -9.54
N LEU A 149 -6.25 21.88 -9.30
CA LEU A 149 -7.30 22.79 -9.76
C LEU A 149 -7.10 24.22 -9.24
N SER A 150 -6.65 24.38 -8.00
CA SER A 150 -6.37 25.72 -7.44
C SER A 150 -5.23 26.45 -8.16
N MET A 151 -4.37 25.73 -8.89
CA MET A 151 -3.29 26.30 -9.71
C MET A 151 -3.69 26.49 -11.18
N VAL A 152 -4.83 25.95 -11.62
CA VAL A 152 -5.31 26.14 -12.99
C VAL A 152 -5.96 27.52 -13.11
N ASP A 153 -5.17 28.49 -13.56
CA ASP A 153 -5.57 29.88 -13.80
C ASP A 153 -5.94 30.15 -15.27
N GLY A 154 -5.81 29.16 -16.14
CA GLY A 154 -6.06 29.29 -17.58
C GLY A 154 -4.98 30.06 -18.35
N VAL A 155 -3.80 30.27 -17.75
CA VAL A 155 -2.64 30.87 -18.42
C VAL A 155 -1.33 30.11 -18.17
N THR A 156 -1.24 29.31 -17.10
CA THR A 156 -0.05 28.51 -16.78
C THR A 156 -0.01 27.22 -17.60
N ALA A 157 1.11 26.96 -18.27
CA ALA A 157 1.30 25.76 -19.07
C ALA A 157 1.47 24.50 -18.21
N LEU A 158 1.13 23.34 -18.77
CA LEU A 158 1.22 22.04 -18.08
C LEU A 158 2.63 21.74 -17.53
N ALA A 159 3.69 22.08 -18.28
CA ALA A 159 5.07 21.93 -17.83
C ALA A 159 5.36 22.71 -16.54
N ASP A 160 4.81 23.91 -16.44
CA ASP A 160 5.01 24.81 -15.29
C ASP A 160 4.16 24.35 -14.11
N LEU A 161 2.91 23.93 -14.34
CA LEU A 161 2.07 23.32 -13.29
C LEU A 161 2.72 22.11 -12.64
N ILE A 162 3.29 21.21 -13.47
CA ILE A 162 4.06 20.07 -12.99
C ILE A 162 5.22 20.52 -12.09
N SER A 163 5.97 21.53 -12.54
CA SER A 163 7.17 22.01 -11.85
C SER A 163 6.85 22.75 -10.55
N VAL A 164 5.79 23.56 -10.53
CA VAL A 164 5.40 24.41 -9.40
C VAL A 164 4.59 23.64 -8.35
N SER A 165 3.89 22.57 -8.74
CA SER A 165 3.07 21.76 -7.82
C SER A 165 3.87 21.15 -6.65
N GLY A 166 5.16 20.89 -6.84
CA GLY A 166 6.00 20.17 -5.87
C GLY A 166 5.59 18.71 -5.65
N MET A 167 4.63 18.20 -6.41
CA MET A 167 4.11 16.84 -6.34
C MET A 167 4.93 15.88 -7.21
N ASP A 168 4.76 14.58 -6.98
CA ASP A 168 5.32 13.57 -7.88
C ASP A 168 4.80 13.78 -9.31
N ARG A 169 5.73 13.81 -10.28
CA ARG A 169 5.43 14.17 -11.66
C ARG A 169 4.40 13.24 -12.31
N PHE A 170 4.46 11.95 -11.99
CA PHE A 170 3.51 10.97 -12.50
C PHE A 170 2.13 11.20 -11.88
N GLU A 171 2.03 11.39 -10.57
CA GLU A 171 0.74 11.67 -9.91
C GLU A 171 0.11 12.97 -10.39
N THR A 172 0.90 14.01 -10.67
CA THR A 172 0.42 15.26 -11.26
C THR A 172 -0.16 15.03 -12.65
N LEU A 173 0.59 14.39 -13.55
CA LEU A 173 0.12 14.10 -14.90
C LEU A 173 -1.10 13.19 -14.91
N ARG A 174 -1.11 12.15 -14.08
CA ARG A 174 -2.25 11.24 -13.91
C ARG A 174 -3.50 11.98 -13.45
N SER A 175 -3.36 12.86 -12.44
CA SER A 175 -4.47 13.66 -11.94
C SER A 175 -5.02 14.60 -13.02
N ILE A 176 -4.13 15.28 -13.75
CA ILE A 176 -4.52 16.18 -14.85
C ILE A 176 -5.22 15.41 -15.99
N TYR A 177 -4.66 14.28 -16.41
CA TYR A 177 -5.27 13.41 -17.42
C TYR A 177 -6.67 12.96 -17.00
N ARG A 178 -6.84 12.48 -15.76
CA ARG A 178 -8.15 12.06 -15.25
C ARG A 178 -9.17 13.19 -15.18
N MET A 179 -8.73 14.40 -14.84
CA MET A 179 -9.61 15.57 -14.83
C MET A 179 -10.03 15.97 -16.25
N HIS A 180 -9.13 15.87 -17.23
CA HIS A 180 -9.46 16.07 -18.64
C HIS A 180 -10.46 15.02 -19.14
N GLU A 181 -10.21 13.72 -18.89
CA GLU A 181 -11.12 12.63 -19.26
C GLU A 181 -12.51 12.76 -18.58
N ALA A 182 -12.56 13.30 -17.36
CA ALA A 182 -13.80 13.56 -16.66
C ALA A 182 -14.55 14.82 -17.14
N GLY A 183 -14.00 15.57 -18.11
CA GLY A 183 -14.53 16.83 -18.61
C GLY A 183 -14.45 17.98 -17.60
N ILE A 184 -13.53 17.91 -16.64
CA ILE A 184 -13.27 18.98 -15.66
C ILE A 184 -12.29 19.99 -16.24
N LEU A 185 -11.31 19.52 -17.02
CA LEU A 185 -10.33 20.35 -17.69
C LEU A 185 -10.47 20.26 -19.21
N GLU A 186 -10.22 21.37 -19.89
CA GLU A 186 -10.05 21.45 -21.34
C GLU A 186 -8.72 22.13 -21.69
N TRP A 187 -8.29 21.99 -22.94
CA TRP A 187 -7.06 22.61 -23.44
C TRP A 187 -7.38 23.87 -24.24
N ASP A 188 -6.56 24.91 -24.07
CA ASP A 188 -6.59 26.07 -24.96
C ASP A 188 -6.31 25.61 -26.41
N GLN A 189 -7.26 25.85 -27.32
CA GLN A 189 -7.18 25.46 -28.73
C GLN A 189 -6.16 26.30 -29.52
#